data_AF-A0A453FX61-F1
#
_entry.id   AF-A0A453FX61-F1
#
_cell.length_a   1.000
_cell.length_b   1.000
_cell.length_c   1.000
_cell.angle_alpha   90.00
_cell.angle_beta   90.00
_cell.angle_gamma   90.00
#
_symmetry.space_group_name_H-M   'P 1'
#
loop_
_entity.id
_entity.type
_entity.pdbx_description
1 polymer ?
#
loop_
_entity_poly.entity_id
_entity_poly.type
_entity_poly.pdbx_seq_one_letter_code
_entity_poly.pdbx_strand_id
1 'polypeptide(L)'
;ARLGIVGEDGAMRDNFDIGAVVNETDLATDEGATQEPGSVGAGGGNRARIGKFPACPASMREYIPCLDNDEEIRRLPSTERGERFERHCPAKDKALSCLVPAPKGYKAPIPWPRSRDEVWFSNVPHTRLVDDKGGQNWITKAKDKFTFPGGGTQFIHGANQYLDQISQMVPDIAFGSRTRVVLDVGCGVASFGAYLLSRDVLTLSIAPKDVHENQIQFALERGVPAMVAAFATHRLLYPSQAFEIIHCSRCRISWTRDGEHSF
;
A
#
# COMPACT_ATOMS: atom_id res chain seq x y z
N ALA A 1 14.90 -15.95 -13.33
CA ALA A 1 14.87 -16.53 -11.97
C ALA A 1 14.03 -17.81 -12.01
N ARG A 2 14.46 -18.91 -11.39
CA ARG A 2 13.62 -20.11 -11.26
C ARG A 2 12.68 -19.90 -10.07
N LEU A 3 11.37 -20.07 -10.29
CA LEU A 3 10.39 -20.11 -9.20
C LEU A 3 10.33 -21.55 -8.66
N GLY A 4 10.36 -21.70 -7.34
CA GLY A 4 10.26 -22.99 -6.65
C GLY A 4 9.63 -22.80 -5.27
N ILE A 5 9.09 -23.88 -4.71
CA ILE A 5 8.53 -23.89 -3.35
C ILE A 5 9.58 -24.46 -2.40
N VAL A 6 9.82 -23.79 -1.27
CA VAL A 6 10.70 -24.31 -0.22
C VAL A 6 9.92 -25.34 0.59
N GLY A 7 10.40 -26.59 0.58
CA GLY A 7 9.83 -27.67 1.40
C GLY A 7 10.12 -27.47 2.88
N GLU A 8 9.45 -28.26 3.74
CA GLU A 8 9.70 -28.27 5.19
C GLU A 8 11.13 -28.70 5.56
N ASP A 9 11.81 -29.39 4.64
CA ASP A 9 13.22 -29.76 4.69
C ASP A 9 14.18 -28.61 4.28
N GLY A 10 13.64 -27.44 3.93
CA GLY A 10 14.39 -26.30 3.43
C GLY A 10 14.88 -26.46 1.98
N ALA A 11 14.54 -27.55 1.30
CA ALA A 11 14.94 -27.80 -0.08
C ALA A 11 14.00 -27.09 -1.06
N MET A 12 14.57 -26.42 -2.06
CA MET A 12 13.81 -25.81 -3.15
C MET A 12 13.29 -26.92 -4.08
N ARG A 13 11.98 -26.99 -4.26
CA ARG A 13 11.30 -27.94 -5.16
C ARG A 13 10.68 -27.20 -6.33
N ASP A 14 11.07 -27.60 -7.53
CA ASP A 14 10.65 -26.96 -8.79
C ASP A 14 9.39 -27.63 -9.38
N ASN A 15 8.96 -28.76 -8.83
CA ASN A 15 7.80 -29.53 -9.30
C ASN A 15 6.57 -29.25 -8.42
N PHE A 16 5.76 -28.27 -8.82
CA PHE A 16 4.48 -27.95 -8.20
C PHE A 16 3.41 -27.70 -9.27
N ASP A 17 2.18 -28.18 -9.03
CA ASP A 17 1.03 -27.90 -9.89
C ASP A 17 0.22 -26.76 -9.26
N ILE A 18 0.24 -25.58 -9.89
CA ILE A 18 -0.76 -24.55 -9.63
C ILE A 18 -2.02 -25.00 -10.37
N GLY A 19 -3.05 -25.44 -9.64
CA GLY A 19 -4.33 -25.77 -10.26
C GLY A 19 -4.83 -24.62 -11.13
N ALA A 20 -5.43 -24.91 -12.29
CA ALA A 20 -5.78 -23.97 -13.37
C ALA A 20 -5.96 -22.52 -12.93
N VAL A 21 -5.11 -21.62 -13.43
CA VAL A 21 -5.25 -20.17 -13.27
C VAL A 21 -6.53 -19.76 -14.00
N VAL A 22 -7.55 -19.35 -13.25
CA VAL A 22 -8.70 -18.63 -13.83
C VAL A 22 -8.17 -17.27 -14.28
N ASN A 23 -8.41 -16.90 -15.53
CA ASN A 23 -8.09 -15.55 -16.01
C ASN A 23 -8.69 -14.52 -15.04
N GLU A 24 -7.97 -13.41 -14.81
CA GLU A 24 -8.38 -12.33 -13.89
C GLU A 24 -9.78 -11.74 -14.19
N THR A 25 -10.34 -12.05 -15.36
CA THR A 25 -11.68 -11.65 -15.81
C THR A 25 -12.82 -12.55 -15.32
N ASP A 26 -12.54 -13.77 -14.83
CA ASP A 26 -13.57 -14.78 -14.50
C ASP A 26 -13.79 -14.99 -12.98
N LEU A 27 -13.39 -14.03 -12.14
CA LEU A 27 -13.77 -14.02 -10.71
C LEU A 27 -15.25 -13.67 -10.47
N ALA A 28 -16.08 -13.69 -11.51
CA ALA A 28 -17.53 -13.65 -11.43
C ALA A 28 -18.09 -14.92 -12.06
N THR A 29 -18.88 -15.65 -11.26
CA THR A 29 -19.72 -16.80 -11.62
C THR A 29 -18.99 -18.08 -12.03
N ASP A 30 -18.84 -19.00 -11.08
CA ASP A 30 -19.07 -20.41 -11.40
C ASP A 30 -19.70 -21.11 -10.17
N GLU A 31 -21.03 -21.20 -10.19
CA GLU A 31 -21.77 -22.18 -9.40
C GLU A 31 -21.79 -23.49 -10.20
N GLY A 32 -21.02 -24.48 -9.75
CA GLY A 32 -21.23 -25.88 -10.11
C GLY A 32 -20.46 -26.40 -11.33
N ALA A 33 -19.28 -26.98 -11.08
CA ALA A 33 -18.69 -27.94 -12.00
C ALA A 33 -18.19 -29.18 -11.24
N THR A 34 -18.85 -30.30 -11.49
CA THR A 34 -18.51 -31.66 -11.07
C THR A 34 -17.19 -32.08 -11.72
N GLN A 35 -16.23 -32.61 -10.95
CA GLN A 35 -14.95 -33.10 -11.47
C GLN A 35 -15.06 -34.56 -11.96
N GLU A 36 -14.78 -34.78 -13.24
CA GLU A 36 -14.49 -36.10 -13.83
C GLU A 36 -13.07 -36.58 -13.45
N PRO A 37 -12.84 -37.88 -13.19
CA PRO A 37 -11.54 -38.38 -12.75
C PRO A 37 -10.60 -38.66 -13.93
N GLY A 38 -9.58 -37.81 -14.10
CA GLY A 38 -8.48 -38.02 -15.05
C GLY A 38 -7.38 -38.96 -14.53
N SER A 39 -7.07 -39.97 -15.33
CA SER A 39 -6.07 -41.04 -15.20
C SER A 39 -4.70 -40.65 -14.60
N VAL A 40 -4.24 -41.44 -13.63
CA VAL A 40 -2.95 -41.30 -12.92
C VAL A 40 -1.83 -42.00 -13.70
N GLY A 41 -0.91 -41.23 -14.29
CA GLY A 41 0.39 -41.71 -14.75
C GLY A 41 1.41 -41.70 -13.60
N ALA A 42 2.02 -42.86 -13.35
CA ALA A 42 2.98 -43.09 -12.26
C ALA A 42 4.32 -42.36 -12.49
N GLY A 43 4.62 -41.39 -11.62
CA GLY A 43 5.93 -40.76 -11.47
C GLY A 43 6.08 -40.30 -10.02
N GLY A 44 6.91 -41.01 -9.24
CA GLY A 44 7.07 -40.86 -7.79
C GLY A 44 7.83 -39.59 -7.37
N GLY A 45 7.22 -38.43 -7.57
CA GLY A 45 7.55 -37.20 -6.86
C GLY A 45 6.36 -36.77 -6.01
N ASN A 46 6.58 -36.48 -4.73
CA ASN A 46 5.55 -35.91 -3.86
C ASN A 46 5.11 -34.54 -4.40
N ARG A 47 4.13 -34.53 -5.30
CA ARG A 47 3.50 -33.31 -5.83
C ARG A 47 2.74 -32.64 -4.69
N ALA A 48 3.24 -31.50 -4.23
CA ALA A 48 2.49 -30.63 -3.34
C ALA A 48 1.34 -30.00 -4.13
N ARG A 49 0.09 -30.36 -3.81
CA ARG A 49 -1.08 -29.67 -4.33
C ARG A 49 -1.31 -28.44 -3.46
N ILE A 50 -1.10 -27.24 -4.02
CA ILE A 50 -1.52 -26.01 -3.36
C ILE A 50 -3.05 -25.93 -3.48
N GLY A 51 -3.74 -25.98 -2.35
CA GLY A 51 -5.19 -25.74 -2.32
C GLY A 51 -5.51 -24.34 -2.84
N LYS A 52 -6.54 -24.22 -3.68
CA LYS A 52 -7.02 -22.90 -4.11
C LYS A 52 -7.72 -22.23 -2.93
N PHE A 53 -7.27 -21.03 -2.57
CA PHE A 53 -7.96 -20.22 -1.58
C PHE A 53 -9.25 -19.64 -2.20
N PRO A 54 -10.41 -19.75 -1.54
CA PRO A 54 -11.64 -19.08 -1.97
C PRO A 54 -11.48 -17.55 -1.83
N ALA A 55 -12.34 -16.78 -2.52
CA ALA A 55 -12.42 -15.35 -2.29
C ALA A 55 -13.07 -15.06 -0.93
N CYS A 56 -12.54 -14.07 -0.20
CA CYS A 56 -13.18 -13.57 1.01
C CYS A 56 -14.46 -12.80 0.66
N PRO A 57 -15.38 -12.60 1.63
CA PRO A 57 -16.53 -11.73 1.45
C PRO A 57 -16.14 -10.34 0.93
N ALA A 58 -17.01 -9.74 0.10
CA ALA A 58 -16.78 -8.40 -0.46
C ALA A 58 -16.64 -7.29 0.60
N SER A 59 -17.12 -7.51 1.83
CA SER A 59 -16.91 -6.62 2.96
C SER A 59 -15.44 -6.56 3.43
N MET A 60 -14.63 -7.56 3.11
CA MET A 60 -13.22 -7.65 3.48
C MET A 60 -12.28 -7.02 2.45
N ARG A 61 -12.78 -6.34 1.40
CA ARG A 61 -11.93 -5.72 0.35
C ARG A 61 -10.82 -4.81 0.90
N GLU A 62 -11.13 -4.09 1.98
CA GLU A 62 -10.19 -3.16 2.65
C GLU A 62 -9.51 -3.79 3.89
N TYR A 63 -9.69 -5.09 4.10
CA TYR A 63 -9.15 -5.79 5.26
C TYR A 63 -7.65 -6.08 5.07
N ILE A 64 -6.84 -5.57 5.98
CA ILE A 64 -5.40 -5.80 6.06
C ILE A 64 -5.14 -6.62 7.33
N PRO A 65 -4.80 -7.92 7.23
CA PRO A 65 -4.79 -8.83 8.37
C PRO A 65 -4.02 -8.35 9.60
N CYS A 66 -2.87 -7.69 9.42
CA CYS A 66 -2.07 -7.21 10.54
C CYS A 66 -2.45 -5.81 11.03
N LEU A 67 -3.38 -5.10 10.39
CA LEU A 67 -3.76 -3.74 10.79
C LEU A 67 -5.22 -3.66 11.24
N ASP A 68 -6.06 -4.59 10.79
CA ASP A 68 -7.48 -4.67 11.15
C ASP A 68 -7.77 -5.80 12.13
N ASN A 69 -6.79 -6.17 12.94
CA ASN A 69 -6.93 -7.22 13.94
C ASN A 69 -7.50 -6.66 15.25
N ASP A 70 -8.82 -6.46 15.27
CA ASP A 70 -9.55 -5.91 16.42
C ASP A 70 -9.31 -6.69 17.72
N GLU A 71 -9.11 -8.01 17.65
CA GLU A 71 -8.88 -8.85 18.84
C GLU A 71 -7.56 -8.50 19.51
N GLU A 72 -6.48 -8.40 18.75
CA GLU A 72 -5.16 -8.05 19.29
C GLU A 72 -5.08 -6.57 19.67
N ILE A 73 -5.69 -5.68 18.90
CA ILE A 73 -5.73 -4.24 19.21
C ILE A 73 -6.44 -3.98 20.55
N ARG A 74 -7.52 -4.71 20.86
CA ARG A 74 -8.23 -4.60 22.15
C ARG A 74 -7.43 -5.13 23.35
N ARG A 75 -6.42 -5.97 23.11
CA ARG A 75 -5.53 -6.50 24.17
C ARG A 75 -4.38 -5.57 24.50
N LEU A 76 -4.17 -4.51 23.72
CA LEU A 76 -3.09 -3.56 23.95
C LEU A 76 -3.24 -2.87 25.32
N PRO A 77 -2.14 -2.70 26.07
CA PRO A 77 -2.18 -2.02 27.37
C PRO A 77 -2.48 -0.52 27.23
N SER A 78 -2.17 0.08 26.08
CA SER A 78 -2.47 1.48 25.75
C SER A 78 -2.58 1.66 24.23
N THR A 79 -3.30 2.70 23.81
CA THR A 79 -3.36 3.17 22.43
C THR A 79 -3.09 4.67 22.31
N GLU A 80 -2.58 5.30 23.38
CA GLU A 80 -2.41 6.75 23.47
C GLU A 80 -1.38 7.30 22.49
N ARG A 81 -0.36 6.51 22.14
CA ARG A 81 0.70 6.92 21.21
C ARG A 81 0.44 6.50 19.78
N GLY A 82 -0.62 5.73 19.53
CA GLY A 82 -0.99 5.22 18.22
C GLY A 82 -0.62 3.76 17.98
N GLU A 83 -0.35 2.99 19.04
CA GLU A 83 -0.08 1.55 19.02
C GLU A 83 -1.11 0.77 18.21
N ARG A 84 -2.38 1.17 18.26
CA ARG A 84 -3.46 0.58 17.45
C ARG A 84 -3.25 0.63 15.94
N PHE A 85 -2.38 1.51 15.45
CA PHE A 85 -2.06 1.67 14.02
C PHE A 85 -0.80 0.89 13.62
N GLU A 86 -0.14 0.22 14.57
CA GLU A 86 0.98 -0.69 14.32
C GLU A 86 0.49 -2.06 13.86
N ARG A 87 1.43 -2.94 13.49
CA ARG A 87 1.13 -4.28 13.00
C ARG A 87 0.83 -5.23 14.16
N HIS A 88 -0.41 -5.69 14.25
CA HIS A 88 -0.90 -6.71 15.17
C HIS A 88 -1.40 -7.92 14.39
N CYS A 89 -0.47 -8.79 13.97
CA CYS A 89 -0.82 -9.92 13.11
C CYS A 89 -1.56 -11.04 13.86
N PRO A 90 -2.53 -11.72 13.23
CA PRO A 90 -3.20 -12.87 13.83
C PRO A 90 -2.22 -14.02 14.07
N ALA A 91 -2.51 -14.83 15.10
CA ALA A 91 -1.82 -16.08 15.32
C ALA A 91 -1.99 -17.03 14.12
N LYS A 92 -1.09 -18.00 13.96
CA LYS A 92 -1.03 -18.86 12.76
C LYS A 92 -2.33 -19.64 12.53
N ASP A 93 -2.99 -20.06 13.59
CA ASP A 93 -4.29 -20.75 13.59
C ASP A 93 -5.47 -19.86 13.18
N LYS A 94 -5.29 -18.53 13.26
CA LYS A 94 -6.26 -17.50 12.87
C LYS A 94 -5.89 -16.80 11.56
N ALA A 95 -4.90 -17.33 10.83
CA ALA A 95 -4.52 -16.78 9.54
C ALA A 95 -5.70 -16.89 8.55
N LEU A 96 -5.83 -15.87 7.70
CA LEU A 96 -6.89 -15.80 6.70
C LEU A 96 -6.74 -16.94 5.69
N SER A 97 -7.76 -17.76 5.55
CA SER A 97 -7.80 -18.87 4.58
C SER A 97 -8.59 -18.52 3.32
N CYS A 98 -8.57 -17.25 2.90
CA CYS A 98 -9.22 -16.74 1.70
C CYS A 98 -8.42 -15.60 1.08
N LEU A 99 -8.64 -15.30 -0.20
CA LEU A 99 -8.03 -14.17 -0.90
C LEU A 99 -8.94 -12.95 -0.77
N VAL A 100 -8.40 -11.85 -0.25
CA VAL A 100 -9.11 -10.56 -0.21
C VAL A 100 -9.41 -10.12 -1.65
N PRO A 101 -10.69 -9.94 -2.02
CA PRO A 101 -11.04 -9.60 -3.40
C PRO A 101 -10.66 -8.15 -3.71
N ALA A 102 -10.32 -7.89 -4.97
CA ALA A 102 -10.15 -6.53 -5.47
C ALA A 102 -11.49 -5.75 -5.50
N PRO A 103 -11.44 -4.41 -5.58
CA PRO A 103 -12.61 -3.59 -5.89
C PRO A 103 -13.33 -4.02 -7.16
N LYS A 104 -14.66 -3.86 -7.19
CA LYS A 104 -15.45 -4.21 -8.37
C LYS A 104 -15.07 -3.29 -9.54
N GLY A 105 -14.67 -3.87 -10.66
CA GLY A 105 -14.24 -3.12 -11.84
C GLY A 105 -12.84 -2.52 -11.68
N TYR A 106 -12.00 -3.09 -10.82
CA TYR A 106 -10.59 -2.78 -10.77
C TYR A 106 -9.97 -2.89 -12.17
N LYS A 107 -9.11 -1.93 -12.51
CA LYS A 107 -8.42 -1.81 -13.79
C LYS A 107 -6.92 -1.83 -13.53
N ALA A 108 -6.13 -2.20 -14.54
CA ALA A 108 -4.70 -2.00 -14.49
C ALA A 108 -4.38 -0.51 -14.16
N PRO A 109 -3.45 -0.24 -13.22
CA PRO A 109 -3.05 1.12 -12.86
C PRO A 109 -2.62 1.92 -14.09
N ILE A 110 -2.90 3.22 -14.08
CA ILE A 110 -2.44 4.11 -15.13
C ILE A 110 -0.91 4.12 -15.13
N PRO A 111 -0.22 4.03 -16.28
CA PRO A 111 1.24 4.10 -16.28
C PRO A 111 1.78 5.48 -15.88
N TRP A 112 2.93 5.49 -15.19
CA TRP A 112 3.73 6.70 -14.97
C TRP A 112 4.15 7.32 -16.32
N PRO A 113 4.16 8.66 -16.49
CA PRO A 113 3.92 9.72 -15.50
C PRO A 113 2.46 10.16 -15.38
N ARG A 114 1.54 9.59 -16.16
CA ARG A 114 0.12 10.01 -16.14
C ARG A 114 -0.55 9.71 -14.80
N SER A 115 -0.13 8.62 -14.15
CA SER A 115 -0.59 8.23 -12.81
C SER A 115 -0.32 9.29 -11.75
N ARG A 116 0.65 10.19 -11.97
CA ARG A 116 0.88 11.33 -11.08
C ARG A 116 -0.39 12.15 -10.88
N ASP A 117 -1.12 12.41 -11.96
CA ASP A 117 -2.21 13.37 -12.00
C ASP A 117 -3.59 12.70 -12.10
N GLU A 118 -3.65 11.42 -12.49
CA GLU A 118 -4.91 10.70 -12.69
C GLU A 118 -4.83 9.26 -12.16
N VAL A 119 -5.87 8.79 -11.47
CA VAL A 119 -6.07 7.36 -11.16
C VAL A 119 -7.50 6.93 -11.44
N TRP A 120 -7.74 5.63 -11.61
CA TRP A 120 -9.09 5.11 -11.82
C TRP A 120 -9.94 5.21 -10.54
N PHE A 121 -11.16 5.73 -10.67
CA PHE A 121 -12.12 5.77 -9.56
C PHE A 121 -12.45 4.36 -9.05
N SER A 122 -12.56 3.38 -9.96
CA SER A 122 -12.90 2.00 -9.61
C SER A 122 -11.82 1.27 -8.82
N ASN A 123 -10.57 1.72 -8.89
CA ASN A 123 -9.46 1.13 -8.14
C ASN A 123 -9.43 1.58 -6.68
N VAL A 124 -9.98 2.75 -6.40
CA VAL A 124 -9.99 3.36 -5.06
C VAL A 124 -11.37 3.97 -4.80
N PRO A 125 -12.46 3.17 -4.69
CA PRO A 125 -13.84 3.66 -4.72
C PRO A 125 -14.30 4.35 -3.42
N HIS A 126 -13.48 5.29 -2.95
CA HIS A 126 -13.59 6.06 -1.72
C HIS A 126 -14.15 7.45 -2.04
N THR A 127 -15.46 7.64 -1.91
CA THR A 127 -16.10 8.94 -2.18
C THR A 127 -15.94 9.91 -1.03
N ARG A 128 -15.83 9.42 0.22
CA ARG A 128 -15.70 10.26 1.42
C ARG A 128 -14.51 11.20 1.36
N LEU A 129 -13.37 10.73 0.84
CA LEU A 129 -12.22 11.60 0.62
C LEU A 129 -12.53 12.74 -0.35
N VAL A 130 -13.34 12.54 -1.38
CA VAL A 130 -13.74 13.63 -2.29
C VAL A 130 -14.77 14.56 -1.63
N ASP A 131 -15.71 13.99 -0.88
CA ASP A 131 -16.76 14.75 -0.19
C ASP A 131 -16.17 15.63 0.92
N ASP A 132 -15.22 15.11 1.69
CA ASP A 132 -14.58 15.79 2.82
C ASP A 132 -13.47 16.76 2.37
N LYS A 133 -12.79 16.48 1.25
CA LYS A 133 -11.56 17.19 0.82
C LYS A 133 -11.66 17.87 -0.55
N GLY A 134 -12.80 17.78 -1.23
CA GLY A 134 -13.02 18.38 -2.56
C GLY A 134 -12.94 19.91 -2.57
N GLY A 135 -13.26 20.57 -1.45
CA GLY A 135 -13.23 22.03 -1.33
C GLY A 135 -11.83 22.67 -1.36
N GLN A 136 -10.75 21.87 -1.32
CA GLN A 136 -9.37 22.36 -1.24
C GLN A 136 -8.53 22.01 -2.48
N ASN A 137 -9.15 21.69 -3.62
CA ASN A 137 -8.47 21.22 -4.83
C ASN A 137 -7.54 20.03 -4.53
N TRP A 138 -7.94 19.12 -3.64
CA TRP A 138 -7.08 18.03 -3.21
C TRP A 138 -7.18 16.82 -4.15
N ILE A 139 -8.41 16.54 -4.56
CA ILE A 139 -8.81 15.48 -5.47
C ILE A 139 -10.13 15.90 -6.13
N THR A 140 -10.27 15.64 -7.42
CA THR A 140 -11.54 15.90 -8.13
C THR A 140 -11.92 14.69 -8.93
N LYS A 141 -13.18 14.25 -8.82
CA LYS A 141 -13.71 13.16 -9.64
C LYS A 141 -14.11 13.70 -11.01
N ALA A 142 -13.39 13.28 -12.04
CA ALA A 142 -13.70 13.57 -13.44
C ALA A 142 -14.13 12.27 -14.14
N LYS A 143 -15.44 12.08 -14.31
CA LYS A 143 -16.04 10.86 -14.88
C LYS A 143 -15.64 9.59 -14.09
N ASP A 144 -14.81 8.74 -14.69
CA ASP A 144 -14.35 7.46 -14.14
C ASP A 144 -12.93 7.53 -13.54
N LYS A 145 -12.41 8.75 -13.34
CA LYS A 145 -11.09 9.00 -12.76
C LYS A 145 -11.15 9.99 -11.61
N PHE A 146 -10.20 9.85 -10.72
CA PHE A 146 -9.77 10.95 -9.87
C PHE A 146 -8.64 11.71 -10.53
N THR A 147 -8.64 13.02 -10.32
CA THR A 147 -7.62 13.94 -10.78
C THR A 147 -6.99 14.64 -9.58
N PHE A 148 -5.67 14.81 -9.62
CA PHE A 148 -4.88 15.39 -8.53
C PHE A 148 -4.16 16.63 -9.06
N PRO A 149 -4.66 17.84 -8.78
CA PRO A 149 -4.03 19.08 -9.27
C PRO A 149 -2.74 19.43 -8.50
N GLY A 150 -2.28 18.54 -7.63
CA GLY A 150 -1.07 18.71 -6.81
C GLY A 150 -1.24 19.56 -5.55
N GLY A 151 -2.43 20.14 -5.33
CA GLY A 151 -2.75 20.98 -4.17
C GLY A 151 -3.14 20.23 -2.90
N GLY A 152 -3.61 20.97 -1.90
CA GLY A 152 -4.12 20.48 -0.63
C GLY A 152 -3.97 21.48 0.51
N THR A 153 -4.42 21.15 1.73
CA THR A 153 -4.30 22.05 2.90
C THR A 153 -2.85 22.47 3.16
N GLN A 154 -1.91 21.56 2.95
CA GLN A 154 -0.47 21.73 3.15
C GLN A 154 0.23 22.29 1.91
N PHE A 155 -0.39 22.16 0.73
CA PHE A 155 0.17 22.56 -0.55
C PHE A 155 -0.78 23.55 -1.22
N ILE A 156 -1.02 24.70 -0.57
CA ILE A 156 -2.00 25.71 -1.02
C ILE A 156 -1.72 26.23 -2.44
N HIS A 157 -0.47 26.17 -2.90
CA HIS A 157 -0.05 26.52 -4.26
C HIS A 157 0.48 25.32 -5.06
N GLY A 158 0.22 24.11 -4.58
CA GLY A 158 0.67 22.85 -5.18
C GLY A 158 2.02 22.36 -4.67
N ALA A 159 2.18 21.03 -4.65
CA ALA A 159 3.39 20.35 -4.18
C ALA A 159 4.62 20.71 -5.02
N ASN A 160 4.45 21.02 -6.31
CA ASN A 160 5.56 21.46 -7.16
C ASN A 160 6.18 22.77 -6.67
N GLN A 161 5.35 23.78 -6.40
CA GLN A 161 5.84 25.07 -5.91
C GLN A 161 6.44 24.94 -4.51
N TYR A 162 5.88 24.06 -3.67
CA TYR A 162 6.46 23.75 -2.37
C TYR A 162 7.89 23.18 -2.48
N LEU A 163 8.13 22.27 -3.42
CA LEU A 163 9.47 21.73 -3.69
C LEU A 163 10.43 22.79 -4.25
N ASP A 164 9.94 23.72 -5.06
CA ASP A 164 10.73 24.87 -5.55
C ASP A 164 11.13 25.80 -4.41
N GLN A 165 10.21 26.09 -3.48
CA GLN A 165 10.50 26.87 -2.29
C GLN A 165 11.56 26.22 -1.40
N ILE A 166 11.46 24.90 -1.16
CA ILE A 166 12.49 24.15 -0.42
C ILE A 166 13.86 24.30 -1.11
N SER A 167 13.89 24.13 -2.44
CA SER A 167 15.13 24.22 -3.21
C SER A 167 15.73 25.64 -3.20
N GLN A 168 14.90 26.69 -3.08
CA GLN A 168 15.37 28.06 -2.93
C GLN A 168 15.90 28.34 -1.52
N MET A 169 15.24 27.82 -0.48
CA MET A 169 15.64 28.03 0.91
C MET A 169 16.88 27.23 1.31
N VAL A 170 17.01 26.01 0.79
CA VAL A 170 18.14 25.11 1.06
C VAL A 170 18.65 24.52 -0.26
N PRO A 171 19.45 25.29 -1.03
CA PRO A 171 19.92 24.87 -2.35
C PRO A 171 20.72 23.55 -2.34
N ASP A 172 21.40 23.26 -1.23
CA ASP A 172 22.20 22.05 -1.08
C ASP A 172 21.39 20.75 -1.13
N ILE A 173 20.08 20.79 -0.87
CA ILE A 173 19.20 19.62 -1.03
C ILE A 173 19.29 19.08 -2.45
N ALA A 174 19.30 19.96 -3.46
CA ALA A 174 19.50 19.65 -4.87
C ALA A 174 18.79 18.35 -5.32
N PHE A 175 17.45 18.32 -5.18
CA PHE A 175 16.61 17.18 -5.54
C PHE A 175 16.96 16.64 -6.94
N GLY A 176 17.09 15.32 -7.06
CA GLY A 176 17.43 14.68 -8.33
C GLY A 176 18.90 14.81 -8.71
N SER A 177 19.76 15.25 -7.79
CA SER A 177 21.21 15.21 -7.97
C SER A 177 21.90 14.75 -6.70
N ARG A 178 21.85 15.56 -5.64
CA ARG A 178 22.36 15.20 -4.31
C ARG A 178 21.36 14.34 -3.56
N THR A 179 20.13 14.81 -3.38
CA THR A 179 19.06 14.02 -2.74
C THR A 179 18.38 13.13 -3.77
N ARG A 180 18.36 11.82 -3.50
CA ARG A 180 17.79 10.75 -4.32
C ARG A 180 16.75 9.91 -3.60
N VAL A 181 16.81 9.80 -2.27
CA VAL A 181 15.91 8.94 -1.49
C VAL A 181 15.28 9.70 -0.32
N VAL A 182 13.95 9.76 -0.31
CA VAL A 182 13.17 10.55 0.67
C VAL A 182 12.11 9.67 1.34
N LEU A 183 11.92 9.85 2.64
CA LEU A 183 10.78 9.30 3.38
C LEU A 183 9.72 10.39 3.53
N ASP A 184 8.50 10.14 3.05
CA ASP A 184 7.36 11.05 3.19
C ASP A 184 6.34 10.49 4.17
N VAL A 185 6.25 11.12 5.35
CA VAL A 185 5.45 10.65 6.48
C VAL A 185 4.13 11.42 6.55
N GLY A 186 3.02 10.68 6.56
CA GLY A 186 1.68 11.25 6.48
C GLY A 186 1.38 11.75 5.06
N CYS A 187 1.66 10.91 4.06
CA CYS A 187 1.69 11.30 2.65
C CYS A 187 0.36 11.81 2.07
N GLY A 188 -0.78 11.59 2.73
CA GLY A 188 -2.08 11.96 2.20
C GLY A 188 -2.35 11.22 0.89
N VAL A 189 -2.75 11.96 -0.15
CA VAL A 189 -2.89 11.41 -1.51
C VAL A 189 -1.55 11.20 -2.23
N ALA A 190 -0.41 11.38 -1.57
CA ALA A 190 0.97 11.27 -2.09
C ALA A 190 1.39 12.35 -3.10
N SER A 191 0.86 13.57 -2.98
CA SER A 191 1.26 14.66 -3.87
C SER A 191 2.75 14.98 -3.75
N PHE A 192 3.29 15.09 -2.53
CA PHE A 192 4.72 15.37 -2.33
C PHE A 192 5.61 14.31 -3.00
N GLY A 193 5.41 13.03 -2.67
CA GLY A 193 6.16 11.92 -3.28
C GLY A 193 6.02 11.83 -4.80
N ALA A 194 4.83 12.08 -5.35
CA ALA A 194 4.63 12.04 -6.80
C ALA A 194 5.39 13.17 -7.53
N TYR A 195 5.43 14.39 -6.98
CA TYR A 195 6.21 15.47 -7.59
C TYR A 195 7.72 15.32 -7.37
N LEU A 196 8.17 14.70 -6.27
CA LEU A 196 9.56 14.30 -6.09
C LEU A 196 10.00 13.24 -7.10
N LEU A 197 9.15 12.24 -7.38
CA LEU A 197 9.43 11.24 -8.40
C LEU A 197 9.60 11.87 -9.79
N SER A 198 8.85 12.94 -10.08
CA SER A 198 9.01 13.74 -11.30
C SER A 198 10.34 14.52 -11.36
N ARG A 199 11.05 14.66 -10.23
CA ARG A 199 12.37 15.29 -10.09
C ARG A 199 13.48 14.27 -9.87
N ASP A 200 13.27 13.01 -10.27
CA ASP A 200 14.27 11.94 -10.15
C ASP A 200 14.71 11.66 -8.69
N VAL A 201 13.73 11.74 -7.79
CA VAL A 201 13.86 11.42 -6.36
C VAL A 201 12.89 10.29 -6.00
N LEU A 202 13.44 9.16 -5.58
CA LEU A 202 12.67 8.04 -5.08
C LEU A 202 12.09 8.37 -3.70
N THR A 203 10.77 8.33 -3.58
CA THR A 203 10.09 8.59 -2.31
C THR A 203 9.42 7.32 -1.81
N LEU A 204 9.65 6.98 -0.55
CA LEU A 204 8.82 6.04 0.19
C LEU A 204 7.79 6.83 0.99
N SER A 205 6.52 6.69 0.64
CA SER A 205 5.42 7.32 1.37
C SER A 205 4.84 6.39 2.42
N ILE A 206 4.64 6.89 3.64
CA ILE A 206 4.02 6.12 4.72
C ILE A 206 2.89 6.87 5.38
N ALA A 207 1.88 6.13 5.81
CA ALA A 207 0.74 6.63 6.55
C ALA A 207 0.09 5.48 7.32
N PRO A 208 -0.50 5.73 8.49
CA PRO A 208 -1.33 4.73 9.16
C PRO A 208 -2.63 4.50 8.37
N LYS A 209 -3.26 3.34 8.57
CA LYS A 209 -4.65 3.15 8.18
C LYS A 209 -5.53 3.79 9.26
N ASP A 210 -6.02 5.00 9.00
CA ASP A 210 -6.85 5.75 9.94
C ASP A 210 -8.30 5.89 9.44
N VAL A 211 -9.08 6.75 10.11
CA VAL A 211 -10.49 7.02 9.78
C VAL A 211 -10.69 7.64 8.39
N HIS A 212 -9.63 8.13 7.75
CA HIS A 212 -9.64 8.73 6.42
C HIS A 212 -9.32 7.72 5.31
N GLU A 213 -9.61 6.43 5.55
CA GLU A 213 -9.46 5.33 4.60
C GLU A 213 -7.99 5.04 4.22
N ASN A 214 -7.77 4.06 3.33
CA ASN A 214 -6.43 3.61 2.97
C ASN A 214 -5.73 4.59 1.99
N GLN A 215 -5.16 5.66 2.53
CA GLN A 215 -4.41 6.68 1.77
C GLN A 215 -3.24 6.09 0.96
N ILE A 216 -2.66 4.98 1.42
CA ILE A 216 -1.58 4.29 0.73
C ILE A 216 -2.03 3.74 -0.62
N GLN A 217 -3.29 3.33 -0.77
CA GLN A 217 -3.80 2.87 -2.07
C GLN A 217 -3.71 3.98 -3.12
N PHE A 218 -4.01 5.24 -2.76
CA PHE A 218 -3.82 6.36 -3.69
C PHE A 218 -2.36 6.54 -4.10
N ALA A 219 -1.43 6.43 -3.15
CA ALA A 219 0.00 6.53 -3.45
C ALA A 219 0.44 5.47 -4.46
N LEU A 220 0.04 4.22 -4.23
CA LEU A 220 0.36 3.08 -5.09
C LEU A 220 -0.24 3.23 -6.48
N GLU A 221 -1.51 3.61 -6.59
CA GLU A 221 -2.19 3.84 -7.88
C GLU A 221 -1.59 5.03 -8.65
N ARG A 222 -0.98 5.99 -7.95
CA ARG A 222 -0.24 7.10 -8.56
C ARG A 222 1.19 6.73 -8.97
N GLY A 223 1.66 5.53 -8.65
CA GLY A 223 3.00 5.04 -8.96
C GLY A 223 4.08 5.42 -7.94
N VAL A 224 3.67 5.90 -6.76
CA VAL A 224 4.59 6.26 -5.67
C VAL A 224 4.79 5.04 -4.76
N PRO A 225 6.03 4.60 -4.51
CA PRO A 225 6.31 3.56 -3.52
C PRO A 225 5.75 3.95 -2.15
N ALA A 226 4.92 3.08 -1.58
CA ALA A 226 4.22 3.41 -0.34
C ALA A 226 3.92 2.18 0.51
N MET A 227 3.83 2.38 1.83
CA MET A 227 3.46 1.32 2.76
C MET A 227 2.63 1.86 3.92
N VAL A 228 1.74 1.01 4.45
CA VAL A 228 1.01 1.36 5.66
C VAL A 228 1.92 1.14 6.86
N ALA A 229 2.20 2.22 7.60
CA ALA A 229 3.04 2.21 8.78
C ALA A 229 2.71 3.39 9.69
N ALA A 230 2.94 3.20 10.99
CA ALA A 230 2.79 4.23 12.01
C ALA A 230 4.11 4.36 12.79
N PHE A 231 4.43 5.58 13.19
CA PHE A 231 5.46 5.84 14.19
C PHE A 231 4.78 5.95 15.54
N ALA A 232 4.85 4.89 16.35
CA ALA A 232 4.33 4.89 17.71
C ALA A 232 5.37 4.33 18.69
N THR A 233 5.49 3.01 18.82
CA THR A 233 6.40 2.34 19.74
C THR A 233 7.54 1.59 19.06
N HIS A 234 7.41 1.32 17.75
CA HIS A 234 8.42 0.62 16.98
C HIS A 234 9.15 1.51 15.96
N ARG A 235 10.44 1.23 15.77
CA ARG A 235 11.27 1.79 14.68
C ARG A 235 10.83 1.23 13.33
N LEU A 236 11.04 2.00 12.27
CA LEU A 236 11.01 1.43 10.94
C LEU A 236 12.16 0.43 10.76
N LEU A 237 11.95 -0.58 9.93
CA LEU A 237 12.93 -1.63 9.64
C LEU A 237 14.04 -1.16 8.66
N TYR A 238 14.30 0.15 8.62
CA TYR A 238 15.32 0.75 7.78
C TYR A 238 16.50 1.23 8.66
N PRO A 239 17.75 1.13 8.18
CA PRO A 239 18.87 1.72 8.90
C PRO A 239 18.71 3.24 8.99
N SER A 240 19.31 3.87 10.01
CA SER A 240 19.16 5.30 10.31
C SER A 240 19.61 6.24 9.18
N GLN A 241 20.33 5.74 8.17
CA GLN A 241 20.81 6.49 7.00
C GLN A 241 20.17 6.01 5.68
N ALA A 242 19.05 5.30 5.74
CA ALA A 242 18.34 4.84 4.54
C ALA A 242 17.73 5.97 3.70
N PHE A 243 17.47 7.13 4.32
CA PHE A 243 16.82 8.27 3.70
C PHE A 243 17.68 9.51 3.91
N GLU A 244 17.81 10.32 2.86
CA GLU A 244 18.57 11.57 2.89
C GLU A 244 17.72 12.72 3.44
N ILE A 245 16.40 12.63 3.25
CA ILE A 245 15.42 13.56 3.81
C ILE A 245 14.24 12.78 4.38
N ILE A 246 13.76 13.23 5.54
CA ILE A 246 12.48 12.83 6.10
C ILE A 246 11.56 14.05 6.04
N HIS A 247 10.48 13.94 5.29
CA HIS A 247 9.46 14.95 5.17
C HIS A 247 8.24 14.56 6.01
N CYS A 248 7.71 15.52 6.78
CA CYS A 248 6.46 15.38 7.50
C CYS A 248 5.72 16.72 7.49
N SER A 249 4.57 16.76 6.83
CA SER A 249 3.71 17.95 6.85
C SER A 249 2.51 17.69 7.75
N ARG A 250 2.60 18.15 9.00
CA ARG A 250 1.58 17.94 10.05
C ARG A 250 1.22 16.46 10.28
N CYS A 251 2.20 15.56 10.27
CA CYS A 251 2.01 14.13 10.49
C CYS A 251 1.60 13.74 11.93
N ARG A 252 1.44 14.72 12.84
CA ARG A 252 1.05 14.54 14.26
C ARG A 252 1.99 13.63 15.07
N ILE A 253 3.24 13.48 14.61
CA ILE A 253 4.31 12.78 15.33
C ILE A 253 5.02 13.77 16.24
N SER A 254 5.23 13.39 17.50
CA SER A 254 6.10 14.15 18.40
C SER A 254 7.55 13.76 18.13
N TRP A 255 8.24 14.44 17.22
CA TRP A 255 9.60 14.07 16.83
C TRP A 255 10.61 14.05 17.98
N THR A 256 10.42 14.89 19.00
CA THR A 256 11.26 14.91 20.20
C THR A 256 11.06 13.70 21.12
N ARG A 257 9.88 13.07 21.08
CA ARG A 257 9.55 11.91 21.94
C ARG A 257 9.58 10.60 21.16
N ASP A 258 9.03 10.61 19.97
CA ASP A 258 8.79 9.43 19.14
C ASP A 258 9.90 9.27 18.09
N GLY A 259 10.57 10.37 17.68
CA GLY A 259 11.65 10.34 16.67
C GLY A 259 12.92 9.61 17.12
N GLU A 260 13.35 9.78 18.37
CA GLU A 260 14.51 9.07 18.93
C GLU A 260 14.30 7.55 19.00
N HIS A 261 13.04 7.12 19.11
CA HIS A 261 12.65 5.71 19.12
C HIS A 261 12.25 5.19 17.75
N SER A 262 12.36 5.99 16.69
CA SER A 262 11.84 5.67 15.36
C SER A 262 12.93 5.42 14.30
N PHE A 263 14.15 5.91 14.54
CA PHE A 263 15.29 5.82 13.63
C PHE A 263 16.58 5.36 14.27
#